data_AF-A0A2E6DUI1-F1
#
_entry.id   AF-A0A2E6DUI1-F1
#
_cell.length_a   1.000
_cell.length_b   1.000
_cell.length_c   1.000
_cell.angle_alpha   90.00
_cell.angle_beta   90.00
_cell.angle_gamma   90.00
#
_symmetry.space_group_name_H-M   'P 1'
#
loop_
_entity.id
_entity.type
_entity.pdbx_description
1 polymer ?
#
loop_
_entity_poly.entity_id
_entity_poly.type
_entity_poly.pdbx_seq_one_letter_code
_entity_poly.pdbx_strand_id
1 'polypeptide(L)'
;MDSVKGLALAAMMLLASATMLVFAMGDFSVDDEIGSSQTMAEDPLIQGEDHDHRDPAQHNMSSSNIEFADFNELTSPGNAEVQVMTAPDGRVYAYQAGWNDVHITDVTDPYNTTVVGHYVDPNTQVLDVKYLEHNGNEFLILQNQLIDSGYADPDVGEWGDPVQVSVTLLDVTDKTDPYYVDSWYDVDHPSGPHNLYTQMIDGEWYILVANPDYEQCDIGQGDACGGITIAHLNFDGWGDLPRIVKVGEAEVAWETTRGGWIYIHDMTSQTWPGTDQNDPRYGRTYVYGAYWEAGLRIFDISDVPHPTNSFEEYVWHASLCRATGGSQAGCTWRAPEVGHWDDFADLDGDGELDSGPTGNENGGRA
;
A
#
# COMPACT_ATOMS: atom_id res chain seq x y z
N MET A 1 -54.87 8.04 -50.33
CA MET A 1 -53.50 8.53 -50.07
C MET A 1 -52.85 7.88 -48.84
N ASP A 2 -53.53 6.97 -48.13
CA ASP A 2 -52.97 6.31 -46.92
C ASP A 2 -52.31 4.95 -47.18
N SER A 3 -52.68 4.20 -48.23
CA SER A 3 -52.06 2.88 -48.47
C SER A 3 -50.63 2.96 -49.02
N VAL A 4 -50.29 4.03 -49.77
CA VAL A 4 -48.94 4.21 -50.34
C VAL A 4 -47.93 4.58 -49.25
N LYS A 5 -48.35 5.37 -48.24
CA LYS A 5 -47.51 5.68 -47.08
C LYS A 5 -47.32 4.48 -46.16
N GLY A 6 -48.36 3.65 -45.99
CA GLY A 6 -48.28 2.39 -45.25
C GLY A 6 -47.35 1.36 -45.89
N LEU A 7 -47.38 1.23 -47.23
CA LEU A 7 -46.44 0.35 -47.95
C LEU A 7 -44.99 0.84 -47.84
N ALA A 8 -44.75 2.15 -47.88
CA ALA A 8 -43.42 2.71 -47.74
C ALA A 8 -42.83 2.47 -46.34
N LEU A 9 -43.64 2.61 -45.28
CA LEU A 9 -43.19 2.31 -43.91
C LEU A 9 -42.91 0.82 -43.71
N ALA A 10 -43.77 -0.06 -44.22
CA ALA A 10 -43.55 -1.50 -44.12
C ALA A 10 -42.29 -1.96 -44.88
N ALA A 11 -42.04 -1.38 -46.06
CA ALA A 11 -40.82 -1.63 -46.82
C ALA A 11 -39.56 -1.14 -46.08
N MET A 12 -39.61 0.02 -45.44
CA MET A 12 -38.49 0.53 -44.62
C MET A 12 -38.21 -0.33 -43.40
N MET A 13 -39.25 -0.80 -42.69
CA MET A 13 -39.06 -1.70 -41.53
C MET A 13 -38.49 -3.06 -41.94
N LEU A 14 -38.93 -3.61 -43.07
CA LEU A 14 -38.39 -4.86 -43.61
C LEU A 14 -36.92 -4.71 -44.05
N LEU A 15 -36.57 -3.59 -44.68
CA LEU A 15 -35.18 -3.26 -45.05
C LEU A 15 -34.29 -3.07 -43.82
N ALA A 16 -34.80 -2.42 -42.76
CA ALA A 16 -34.08 -2.25 -41.49
C ALA A 16 -33.87 -3.58 -40.75
N SER A 17 -34.87 -4.48 -40.75
CA SER A 17 -34.71 -5.81 -40.17
C SER A 17 -33.78 -6.70 -40.98
N ALA A 18 -33.76 -6.56 -42.31
CA ALA A 18 -32.84 -7.30 -43.18
C ALA A 18 -31.40 -6.81 -43.03
N THR A 19 -31.18 -5.51 -42.80
CA THR A 19 -29.84 -4.99 -42.50
C THR A 19 -29.33 -5.44 -41.13
N MET A 20 -30.17 -5.46 -40.10
CA MET A 20 -29.79 -6.02 -38.79
C MET A 20 -29.50 -7.53 -38.85
N LEU A 21 -30.22 -8.29 -39.68
CA LEU A 21 -29.95 -9.71 -39.88
C LEU A 21 -28.64 -9.94 -40.67
N VAL A 22 -28.31 -9.08 -41.64
CA VAL A 22 -27.01 -9.13 -42.35
C VAL A 22 -25.86 -8.71 -41.43
N PHE A 23 -26.05 -7.78 -40.49
CA PHE A 23 -25.06 -7.46 -39.46
C PHE A 23 -24.91 -8.59 -38.43
N ALA A 24 -26.00 -9.28 -38.06
CA ALA A 24 -25.97 -10.39 -37.09
C ALA A 24 -25.47 -11.72 -37.69
N MET A 25 -25.56 -11.89 -39.02
CA MET A 25 -25.09 -13.09 -39.74
C MET A 25 -23.81 -12.84 -40.56
N GLY A 26 -23.33 -11.60 -40.60
CA GLY A 26 -22.06 -11.23 -41.20
C GLY A 26 -20.93 -11.66 -40.27
N ASP A 27 -20.44 -12.89 -40.49
CA ASP A 27 -19.14 -13.32 -40.02
C ASP A 27 -18.10 -12.31 -40.50
N PHE A 28 -17.59 -11.50 -39.59
CA PHE A 28 -16.58 -10.49 -39.88
C PHE A 28 -15.22 -11.21 -39.98
N SER A 29 -15.06 -12.03 -41.00
CA SER A 29 -13.74 -12.45 -41.47
C SER A 29 -13.08 -11.22 -42.07
N VAL A 30 -12.31 -10.50 -41.26
CA VAL A 30 -11.42 -9.43 -41.74
C VAL A 30 -10.28 -10.10 -42.47
N ASP A 31 -10.22 -9.90 -43.78
CA ASP A 31 -9.09 -10.25 -44.63
C ASP A 31 -7.80 -9.60 -44.10
N ASP A 32 -6.80 -10.44 -43.89
CA ASP A 32 -5.52 -10.18 -43.25
C ASP A 32 -4.51 -9.53 -44.24
N GLU A 33 -4.86 -8.37 -44.81
CA GLU A 33 -3.93 -7.57 -45.63
C GLU A 33 -4.15 -6.06 -45.45
N ILE A 34 -3.76 -5.50 -44.30
CA ILE A 34 -3.45 -4.07 -44.15
C ILE A 34 -2.17 -3.94 -43.32
N GLY A 35 -1.14 -3.34 -43.93
CA GLY A 35 0.20 -3.23 -43.37
C GLY A 35 0.28 -2.42 -42.07
N SER A 36 0.97 -3.01 -41.09
CA SER A 36 1.80 -2.38 -40.06
C SER A 36 1.40 -1.00 -39.52
N SER A 37 0.16 -0.82 -39.09
CA SER A 37 -0.17 0.28 -38.17
C SER A 37 -0.70 -0.29 -36.87
N GLN A 38 0.21 -0.35 -35.90
CA GLN A 38 0.04 -0.60 -34.47
C GLN A 38 -1.43 -0.60 -34.01
N THR A 39 -1.99 -1.80 -33.88
CA THR A 39 -3.22 -2.03 -33.12
C THR A 39 -2.83 -2.25 -31.67
N MET A 40 -3.57 -1.61 -30.76
CA MET A 40 -3.51 -1.78 -29.29
C MET A 40 -3.99 -3.20 -28.85
N ALA A 41 -3.65 -4.23 -29.62
CA ALA A 41 -4.16 -5.60 -29.48
C ALA A 41 -3.11 -6.56 -28.89
N GLU A 42 -1.86 -6.12 -28.74
CA GLU A 42 -0.87 -6.83 -27.93
C GLU A 42 -0.91 -6.23 -26.54
N ASP A 43 -1.16 -7.08 -25.54
CA ASP A 43 -0.95 -6.74 -24.13
C ASP A 43 0.49 -6.21 -24.01
N PRO A 44 0.69 -4.94 -23.60
CA PRO A 44 2.02 -4.37 -23.43
C PRO A 44 2.70 -4.92 -22.17
N LEU A 45 2.22 -6.03 -21.60
CA LEU A 45 2.88 -6.84 -20.61
C LEU A 45 3.02 -8.26 -21.17
N ILE A 46 4.24 -8.70 -21.46
CA ILE A 46 4.51 -10.10 -21.84
C ILE A 46 4.35 -10.95 -20.57
N GLN A 47 3.15 -11.43 -20.25
CA GLN A 47 2.87 -12.16 -19.00
C GLN A 47 3.18 -13.68 -19.08
N GLY A 48 4.19 -14.11 -19.85
CA GLY A 48 4.55 -15.52 -20.02
C GLY A 48 5.67 -15.96 -19.10
N GLU A 49 5.67 -17.21 -18.61
CA GLU A 49 6.76 -17.76 -17.76
C GLU A 49 8.16 -17.73 -18.44
N ASP A 50 8.21 -17.57 -19.77
CA ASP A 50 9.44 -17.58 -20.57
C ASP A 50 10.08 -16.18 -20.80
N HIS A 51 9.50 -15.09 -20.27
CA HIS A 51 10.08 -13.74 -20.44
C HIS A 51 11.00 -13.34 -19.27
N ASP A 52 12.09 -12.65 -19.57
CA ASP A 52 13.10 -12.27 -18.60
C ASP A 52 12.85 -10.86 -18.06
N HIS A 53 12.47 -10.76 -16.78
CA HIS A 53 12.31 -9.49 -16.06
C HIS A 53 13.63 -8.70 -15.89
N ARG A 54 14.77 -9.27 -16.28
CA ARG A 54 16.09 -8.64 -16.22
C ARG A 54 16.61 -8.16 -17.59
N ASP A 55 15.93 -8.51 -18.69
CA ASP A 55 16.37 -8.15 -20.04
C ASP A 55 15.55 -6.97 -20.60
N PRO A 56 16.10 -5.74 -20.65
CA PRO A 56 15.37 -4.58 -21.16
C PRO A 56 14.91 -4.72 -22.61
N ALA A 57 15.58 -5.56 -23.41
CA ALA A 57 15.16 -5.80 -24.79
C ALA A 57 13.78 -6.48 -24.88
N GLN A 58 13.34 -7.12 -23.79
CA GLN A 58 12.02 -7.76 -23.65
C GLN A 58 10.96 -6.83 -23.06
N HIS A 59 11.33 -5.61 -22.63
CA HIS A 59 10.43 -4.62 -22.00
C HIS A 59 10.28 -3.31 -22.80
N ASN A 60 10.66 -3.31 -24.08
CA ASN A 60 10.50 -2.16 -24.97
C ASN A 60 9.04 -2.03 -25.47
N MET A 61 8.11 -1.90 -24.53
CA MET A 61 6.67 -1.86 -24.79
C MET A 61 6.16 -0.43 -24.65
N SER A 62 5.34 0.00 -25.60
CA SER A 62 4.75 1.34 -25.60
C SER A 62 3.32 1.29 -26.10
N SER A 63 2.46 2.15 -25.56
CA SER A 63 1.13 2.45 -26.08
C SER A 63 1.07 3.88 -26.62
N SER A 64 -0.09 4.29 -27.16
CA SER A 64 -0.29 5.68 -27.57
C SER A 64 -0.16 6.72 -26.43
N ASN A 65 -0.16 6.27 -25.17
CA ASN A 65 -0.14 7.11 -23.98
C ASN A 65 0.91 6.68 -22.93
N ILE A 66 1.72 5.66 -23.21
CA ILE A 66 2.82 5.17 -22.36
C ILE A 66 4.00 4.90 -23.28
N GLU A 67 5.15 5.50 -23.02
CA GLU A 67 6.38 5.27 -23.77
C GLU A 67 7.42 4.68 -22.83
N PHE A 68 8.06 3.57 -23.23
CA PHE A 68 9.26 3.09 -22.55
C PHE A 68 10.38 4.11 -22.80
N ALA A 69 10.91 4.69 -21.73
CA ALA A 69 11.89 5.76 -21.81
C ALA A 69 13.32 5.25 -21.56
N ASP A 70 13.53 4.49 -20.48
CA ASP A 70 14.85 4.02 -20.06
C ASP A 70 14.75 2.81 -19.12
N PHE A 71 15.86 2.08 -18.94
CA PHE A 71 15.97 0.96 -17.99
C PHE A 71 17.33 0.96 -17.30
N ASN A 72 17.31 0.85 -15.97
CA ASN A 72 18.50 0.55 -15.18
C ASN A 72 18.44 -0.89 -14.68
N GLU A 73 19.48 -1.66 -14.95
CA GLU A 73 19.67 -2.96 -14.31
C GLU A 73 19.97 -2.75 -12.82
N LEU A 74 19.17 -3.37 -11.95
CA LEU A 74 19.30 -3.28 -10.49
C LEU A 74 20.20 -4.39 -9.95
N THR A 75 20.85 -4.16 -8.80
CA THR A 75 21.72 -5.17 -8.17
C THR A 75 20.95 -6.38 -7.65
N SER A 76 19.69 -6.19 -7.24
CA SER A 76 18.72 -7.24 -6.90
C SER A 76 17.36 -6.94 -7.53
N PRO A 77 16.88 -7.73 -8.51
CA PRO A 77 15.55 -7.55 -9.08
C PRO A 77 14.47 -8.30 -8.28
N GLY A 78 13.33 -7.67 -7.99
CA GLY A 78 12.19 -8.30 -7.29
C GLY A 78 11.08 -7.35 -6.85
N ASN A 79 10.26 -7.80 -5.90
CA ASN A 79 9.07 -7.09 -5.40
C ASN A 79 9.43 -5.67 -4.97
N ALA A 80 8.65 -4.69 -5.44
CA ALA A 80 8.98 -3.28 -5.27
C ALA A 80 7.75 -2.43 -4.92
N GLU A 81 7.86 -1.73 -3.81
CA GLU A 81 7.25 -0.42 -3.62
C GLU A 81 8.19 0.64 -4.24
N VAL A 82 7.61 1.65 -4.89
CA VAL A 82 8.37 2.74 -5.47
C VAL A 82 7.80 4.09 -5.04
N GLN A 83 8.67 4.96 -4.52
CA GLN A 83 8.35 6.37 -4.31
C GLN A 83 9.13 7.25 -5.26
N VAL A 84 8.42 8.17 -5.93
CA VAL A 84 9.04 9.17 -6.78
C VAL A 84 8.80 10.55 -6.18
N MET A 85 9.87 11.22 -5.79
CA MET A 85 9.79 12.50 -5.08
C MET A 85 10.79 13.52 -5.63
N THR A 86 10.38 14.79 -5.65
CA THR A 86 11.29 15.91 -5.90
C THR A 86 12.08 16.19 -4.63
N ALA A 87 13.40 16.14 -4.70
CA ALA A 87 14.29 16.42 -3.58
C ALA A 87 14.58 17.93 -3.44
N PRO A 88 15.09 18.39 -2.27
CA PRO A 88 15.47 19.78 -2.04
C PRO A 88 16.49 20.36 -3.03
N ASP A 89 17.29 19.52 -3.67
CA ASP A 89 18.26 19.92 -4.71
C ASP A 89 17.61 20.22 -6.08
N GLY A 90 16.30 20.01 -6.19
CA GLY A 90 15.49 20.24 -7.40
C GLY A 90 15.49 19.09 -8.40
N ARG A 91 16.15 17.97 -8.10
CA ARG A 91 16.10 16.74 -8.89
C ARG A 91 14.94 15.85 -8.43
N VAL A 92 14.56 14.91 -9.29
CA VAL A 92 13.52 13.93 -9.00
C VAL A 92 14.18 12.57 -8.85
N TYR A 93 13.90 11.88 -7.74
CA TYR A 93 14.47 10.59 -7.44
C TYR A 93 13.36 9.55 -7.27
N ALA A 94 13.61 8.35 -7.80
CA ALA A 94 12.86 7.16 -7.49
C ALA A 94 13.60 6.37 -6.40
N TYR A 95 12.91 6.05 -5.33
CA TYR A 95 13.34 5.18 -4.23
C TYR A 95 12.60 3.86 -4.40
N GLN A 96 13.33 2.80 -4.68
CA GLN A 96 12.78 1.51 -5.09
C GLN A 96 13.19 0.47 -4.07
N ALA A 97 12.23 -0.05 -3.30
CA ALA A 97 12.46 -1.23 -2.49
C ALA A 97 12.64 -2.44 -3.42
N GLY A 98 13.60 -3.33 -3.12
CA GLY A 98 13.83 -4.51 -3.94
C GLY A 98 14.55 -5.61 -3.17
N TRP A 99 13.86 -6.70 -2.84
CA TRP A 99 14.42 -7.80 -2.03
C TRP A 99 15.25 -7.26 -0.87
N ASN A 100 16.57 -7.41 -0.84
CA ASN A 100 17.41 -7.04 0.28
C ASN A 100 18.12 -5.69 0.13
N ASP A 101 17.70 -4.85 -0.82
CA ASP A 101 18.22 -3.50 -0.98
C ASP A 101 17.16 -2.47 -1.38
N VAL A 102 17.56 -1.20 -1.30
CA VAL A 102 16.84 -0.06 -1.85
C VAL A 102 17.72 0.62 -2.87
N HIS A 103 17.22 0.83 -4.08
CA HIS A 103 17.91 1.63 -5.11
C HIS A 103 17.39 3.06 -5.11
N ILE A 104 18.31 3.98 -5.31
CA ILE A 104 18.03 5.39 -5.49
C ILE A 104 18.40 5.75 -6.92
N THR A 105 17.40 6.04 -7.74
CA THR A 105 17.56 6.35 -9.16
C THR A 105 17.22 7.81 -9.41
N ASP A 106 18.14 8.58 -10.01
CA ASP A 106 17.79 9.88 -10.55
C ASP A 106 16.91 9.69 -11.78
N VAL A 107 15.71 10.23 -11.72
CA VAL A 107 14.68 10.20 -12.77
C VAL A 107 14.26 11.61 -13.20
N THR A 108 15.10 12.62 -12.92
CA THR A 108 14.87 14.02 -13.32
C THR A 108 14.63 14.16 -14.82
N ASP A 109 15.42 13.44 -15.62
CA ASP A 109 15.16 13.22 -17.04
C ASP A 109 14.71 11.77 -17.22
N PRO A 110 13.42 11.51 -17.48
CA PRO A 110 12.91 10.16 -17.60
C PRO A 110 13.51 9.38 -18.78
N TYR A 111 14.16 10.06 -19.74
CA TYR A 111 14.84 9.44 -20.89
C TYR A 111 16.34 9.19 -20.65
N ASN A 112 16.86 9.59 -19.49
CA ASN A 112 18.26 9.38 -19.11
C ASN A 112 18.35 9.27 -17.59
N THR A 113 17.89 8.14 -17.10
CA THR A 113 17.85 7.81 -15.68
C THR A 113 19.19 7.21 -15.26
N THR A 114 19.52 7.28 -13.97
CA THR A 114 20.78 6.70 -13.46
C THR A 114 20.63 6.31 -12.00
N VAL A 115 21.01 5.08 -11.65
CA VAL A 115 21.15 4.67 -10.24
C VAL A 115 22.31 5.44 -9.62
N VAL A 116 22.00 6.27 -8.63
CA VAL A 116 22.98 7.14 -7.93
C VAL A 116 23.38 6.58 -6.56
N GLY A 117 22.59 5.66 -6.01
CA GLY A 117 22.77 5.12 -4.68
C GLY A 117 22.09 3.79 -4.49
N HIS A 118 22.54 3.06 -3.49
CA HIS A 118 21.85 1.88 -3.00
C HIS A 118 22.12 1.72 -1.50
N TYR A 119 21.16 1.14 -0.79
CA TYR A 119 21.31 0.70 0.59
C TYR A 119 21.00 -0.79 0.66
N VAL A 120 21.91 -1.60 1.19
CA VAL A 120 21.68 -3.04 1.37
C VAL A 120 21.28 -3.31 2.82
N ASP A 121 20.12 -3.93 3.01
CA ASP A 121 19.78 -4.54 4.29
C ASP A 121 20.25 -6.01 4.29
N PRO A 122 21.30 -6.36 5.06
CA PRO A 122 21.82 -7.72 5.06
C PRO A 122 20.91 -8.71 5.80
N ASN A 123 19.90 -8.22 6.52
CA ASN A 123 19.13 -9.01 7.47
C ASN A 123 17.72 -9.34 6.95
N THR A 124 17.19 -8.57 6.00
CA THR A 124 15.76 -8.59 5.64
C THR A 124 15.49 -8.33 4.17
N GLN A 125 14.29 -8.69 3.73
CA GLN A 125 13.67 -8.18 2.54
C GLN A 125 13.01 -6.82 2.85
N VAL A 126 13.30 -5.79 2.08
CA VAL A 126 12.61 -4.51 2.02
C VAL A 126 11.45 -4.64 1.04
N LEU A 127 10.23 -4.57 1.55
CA LEU A 127 9.01 -4.70 0.75
C LEU A 127 8.27 -3.37 0.59
N ASP A 128 8.47 -2.43 1.52
CA ASP A 128 7.88 -1.11 1.46
C ASP A 128 8.94 -0.04 1.74
N VAL A 129 8.84 1.10 1.05
CA VAL A 129 9.67 2.29 1.23
C VAL A 129 8.78 3.52 1.24
N LYS A 130 8.97 4.42 2.22
CA LYS A 130 8.38 5.77 2.21
C LYS A 130 9.45 6.84 2.38
N TYR A 131 9.42 7.84 1.50
CA TYR A 131 10.28 9.00 1.53
C TYR A 131 9.67 10.12 2.36
N LEU A 132 10.54 10.86 3.03
CA LEU A 132 10.19 12.08 3.73
C LEU A 132 11.34 13.09 3.64
N GLU A 133 10.97 14.38 3.62
CA GLU A 133 11.89 15.50 3.75
C GLU A 133 11.59 16.24 5.07
N HIS A 134 12.65 16.58 5.80
CA HIS A 134 12.56 17.37 7.02
C HIS A 134 13.77 18.31 7.15
N ASN A 135 13.51 19.62 7.17
CA ASN A 135 14.52 20.67 7.33
C ASN A 135 15.68 20.60 6.31
N GLY A 136 15.39 20.15 5.08
CA GLY A 136 16.35 19.97 4.00
C GLY A 136 17.12 18.65 4.05
N ASN A 137 16.94 17.84 5.10
CA ASN A 137 17.43 16.47 5.17
C ASN A 137 16.36 15.51 4.64
N GLU A 138 16.81 14.38 4.13
CA GLU A 138 15.97 13.42 3.42
C GLU A 138 16.09 12.05 4.05
N PHE A 139 14.96 11.38 4.25
CA PHE A 139 14.90 10.10 4.95
C PHE A 139 14.06 9.08 4.21
N LEU A 140 14.43 7.82 4.36
CA LEU A 140 13.60 6.67 3.97
C LEU A 140 13.17 5.90 5.21
N ILE A 141 11.91 5.49 5.21
CA ILE A 141 11.35 4.57 6.19
C ILE A 141 11.12 3.26 5.46
N LEU A 142 11.71 2.19 5.96
CA LEU A 142 11.62 0.86 5.37
C LEU A 142 10.85 -0.08 6.28
N GLN A 143 9.92 -0.83 5.70
CA GLN A 143 9.29 -1.96 6.37
C GLN A 143 9.91 -3.25 5.84
N ASN A 144 10.44 -4.02 6.77
CA ASN A 144 11.32 -5.14 6.50
C ASN A 144 10.63 -6.47 6.89
N GLN A 145 10.85 -7.52 6.09
CA GLN A 145 10.45 -8.89 6.37
C GLN A 145 11.67 -9.82 6.44
N LEU A 146 11.60 -10.86 7.26
CA LEU A 146 12.58 -11.94 7.24
C LEU A 146 12.66 -12.66 5.89
N ILE A 147 13.88 -13.00 5.51
CA ILE A 147 14.15 -13.80 4.32
C ILE A 147 13.81 -15.27 4.63
N ASP A 148 12.56 -15.69 4.40
CA ASP A 148 12.25 -17.09 4.12
C ASP A 148 11.71 -17.23 2.70
N SER A 149 12.54 -17.79 1.82
CA SER A 149 12.19 -18.06 0.41
C SER A 149 11.00 -19.01 0.23
N GLY A 150 10.47 -19.62 1.29
CA GLY A 150 9.36 -20.57 1.26
C GLY A 150 8.06 -20.11 1.96
N TYR A 151 8.06 -19.00 2.69
CA TYR A 151 6.88 -18.52 3.42
C TYR A 151 6.55 -17.08 3.05
N ALA A 152 5.35 -16.86 2.52
CA ALA A 152 4.81 -15.52 2.24
C ALA A 152 4.29 -14.82 3.52
N ASP A 153 4.16 -15.57 4.62
CA ASP A 153 3.60 -15.08 5.87
C ASP A 153 4.70 -14.54 6.79
N PRO A 154 4.43 -13.49 7.58
CA PRO A 154 5.31 -13.11 8.67
C PRO A 154 5.36 -14.28 9.65
N ASP A 155 6.51 -14.91 9.77
CA ASP A 155 6.75 -15.76 10.93
C ASP A 155 6.65 -14.87 12.19
N VAL A 156 6.21 -15.41 13.31
CA VAL A 156 6.22 -14.75 14.62
C VAL A 156 7.04 -15.68 15.51
N GLY A 157 8.34 -15.75 15.25
CA GLY A 157 9.25 -16.77 15.75
C GLY A 157 10.42 -16.22 16.57
N GLU A 158 11.34 -17.11 16.95
CA GLU A 158 12.60 -16.73 17.63
C GLU A 158 13.57 -16.11 16.61
N TRP A 159 13.74 -14.79 16.70
CA TRP A 159 14.59 -14.01 15.80
C TRP A 159 16.04 -13.99 16.24
N GLY A 160 16.96 -13.98 15.27
CA GLY A 160 18.38 -13.82 15.54
C GLY A 160 18.74 -12.38 15.94
N ASP A 161 18.12 -11.40 15.28
CA ASP A 161 18.32 -9.96 15.54
C ASP A 161 16.97 -9.21 15.44
N PRO A 162 16.55 -8.42 16.45
CA PRO A 162 15.31 -7.63 16.41
C PRO A 162 15.16 -6.71 15.19
N VAL A 163 16.27 -6.27 14.58
CA VAL A 163 16.22 -5.45 13.34
C VAL A 163 15.49 -6.17 12.20
N GLN A 164 15.42 -7.50 12.26
CA GLN A 164 14.83 -8.33 11.21
C GLN A 164 13.31 -8.16 11.04
N VAL A 165 12.66 -7.62 12.06
CA VAL A 165 11.21 -7.41 12.14
C VAL A 165 10.89 -6.02 12.67
N SER A 166 11.77 -5.07 12.34
CA SER A 166 11.66 -3.67 12.72
C SER A 166 11.36 -2.81 11.51
N VAL A 167 10.69 -1.68 11.74
CA VAL A 167 10.71 -0.56 10.80
C VAL A 167 12.04 0.17 10.98
N THR A 168 12.74 0.44 9.88
CA THR A 168 14.03 1.13 9.90
C THR A 168 13.94 2.53 9.29
N LEU A 169 14.77 3.44 9.78
CA LEU A 169 14.90 4.80 9.30
C LEU A 169 16.32 4.99 8.75
N LEU A 170 16.41 5.44 7.51
CA LEU A 170 17.66 5.78 6.83
C LEU A 170 17.71 7.28 6.54
N ASP A 171 18.89 7.86 6.63
CA ASP A 171 19.19 9.18 6.07
C ASP A 171 19.75 8.96 4.66
N VAL A 172 19.10 9.59 3.69
CA VAL A 172 19.45 9.54 2.27
C VAL A 172 19.75 10.93 1.71
N THR A 173 20.07 11.90 2.57
CA THR A 173 20.41 13.26 2.16
C THR A 173 21.57 13.23 1.15
N ASP A 174 22.65 12.52 1.49
CA ASP A 174 23.64 12.08 0.50
C ASP A 174 23.17 10.78 -0.16
N LYS A 175 22.62 10.89 -1.38
CA LYS A 175 22.12 9.75 -2.16
C LYS A 175 23.20 8.68 -2.39
N THR A 176 24.48 9.06 -2.37
CA THR A 176 25.59 8.15 -2.67
C THR A 176 26.10 7.38 -1.44
N ASP A 177 25.71 7.79 -0.23
CA ASP A 177 26.07 7.16 1.03
C ASP A 177 24.85 7.11 2.00
N PRO A 178 23.77 6.37 1.64
CA PRO A 178 22.67 6.13 2.57
C PRO A 178 23.16 5.46 3.85
N TYR A 179 22.69 5.91 5.01
CA TYR A 179 23.08 5.28 6.27
C TYR A 179 21.92 5.16 7.26
N TYR A 180 22.03 4.15 8.12
CA TYR A 180 21.06 3.83 9.16
C TYR A 180 21.04 4.89 10.27
N VAL A 181 19.83 5.31 10.67
CA VAL A 181 19.60 6.32 11.73
C VAL A 181 18.98 5.69 12.97
N ASP A 182 17.88 4.95 12.78
CA ASP A 182 17.08 4.40 13.87
C ASP A 182 16.27 3.19 13.41
N SER A 183 15.72 2.47 14.38
CA SER A 183 14.69 1.46 14.14
C SER A 183 13.71 1.43 15.29
N TRP A 184 12.51 0.94 14.99
CA TRP A 184 11.55 0.56 16.01
C TRP A 184 11.24 -0.93 15.91
N TYR A 185 11.45 -1.60 17.03
CA TYR A 185 11.10 -3.00 17.26
C TYR A 185 9.94 -3.06 18.24
N ASP A 186 8.96 -3.92 17.94
CA ASP A 186 7.92 -4.31 18.88
C ASP A 186 8.17 -5.72 19.40
N VAL A 187 8.15 -5.88 20.72
CA VAL A 187 8.41 -7.18 21.35
C VAL A 187 7.26 -8.16 21.24
N ASP A 188 6.02 -7.68 21.12
CA ASP A 188 4.83 -8.53 20.94
C ASP A 188 4.24 -8.46 19.53
N HIS A 189 4.68 -7.52 18.68
CA HIS A 189 4.17 -7.33 17.31
C HIS A 189 5.25 -7.04 16.26
N PRO A 190 5.92 -8.05 15.68
CA PRO A 190 6.86 -7.81 14.59
C PRO A 190 6.21 -6.95 13.50
N SER A 191 6.96 -6.01 12.92
CA SER A 191 6.45 -5.24 11.78
C SER A 191 6.02 -6.22 10.70
N GLY A 192 4.80 -6.06 10.16
CA GLY A 192 4.30 -6.93 9.11
C GLY A 192 5.18 -6.90 7.86
N PRO A 193 4.94 -7.78 6.88
CA PRO A 193 5.75 -7.84 5.68
C PRO A 193 5.49 -6.67 4.73
N HIS A 194 4.30 -6.05 4.71
CA HIS A 194 3.99 -4.98 3.77
C HIS A 194 2.87 -4.05 4.27
N ASN A 195 2.92 -2.81 3.74
CA ASN A 195 2.07 -1.64 3.97
C ASN A 195 2.47 -0.77 5.16
N LEU A 196 3.29 0.22 4.82
CA LEU A 196 3.64 1.39 5.59
C LEU A 196 2.98 2.60 4.95
N TYR A 197 2.52 3.55 5.76
CA TYR A 197 2.04 4.84 5.26
C TYR A 197 2.51 5.96 6.19
N THR A 198 2.71 7.16 5.65
CA THR A 198 3.07 8.34 6.43
C THR A 198 1.95 9.36 6.44
N GLN A 199 1.73 10.00 7.58
CA GLN A 199 0.68 11.00 7.75
C GLN A 199 1.21 12.17 8.56
N MET A 200 1.09 13.38 8.02
CA MET A 200 1.35 14.60 8.77
C MET A 200 0.11 14.96 9.59
N ILE A 201 0.26 15.15 10.90
CA ILE A 201 -0.82 15.58 11.80
C ILE A 201 -0.28 16.76 12.58
N ASP A 202 -0.94 17.91 12.50
CA ASP A 202 -0.56 19.13 13.21
C ASP A 202 0.93 19.55 13.09
N GLY A 203 1.56 19.22 11.95
CA GLY A 203 2.95 19.55 11.65
C GLY A 203 3.99 18.52 12.09
N GLU A 204 3.55 17.40 12.68
CA GLU A 204 4.42 16.27 13.04
C GLU A 204 4.14 15.06 12.14
N TRP A 205 5.19 14.27 11.89
CA TRP A 205 5.10 13.08 11.06
C TRP A 205 4.76 11.84 11.86
N TYR A 206 3.72 11.12 11.44
CA TYR A 206 3.36 9.81 11.95
C TYR A 206 3.58 8.74 10.89
N ILE A 207 3.99 7.57 11.35
CA ILE A 207 4.18 6.35 10.59
C ILE A 207 3.07 5.38 11.01
N LEU A 208 2.37 4.86 10.01
CA LEU A 208 1.31 3.88 10.13
C LEU A 208 1.86 2.58 9.56
N VAL A 209 2.00 1.56 10.40
CA VAL A 209 2.67 0.31 10.05
C VAL A 209 1.66 -0.82 10.15
N ALA A 210 1.46 -1.57 9.08
CA ALA A 210 0.63 -2.76 9.13
C ALA A 210 1.24 -3.80 10.09
N ASN A 211 0.43 -4.23 11.04
CA ASN A 211 0.76 -5.31 11.96
C ASN A 211 -0.16 -6.51 11.64
N PRO A 212 0.41 -7.70 11.35
CA PRO A 212 -0.34 -8.87 10.95
C PRO A 212 -1.21 -9.43 12.09
N ASP A 213 -2.18 -10.27 11.75
CA ASP A 213 -3.01 -11.05 12.67
C ASP A 213 -2.17 -11.97 13.56
N TYR A 214 -2.52 -12.08 14.84
CA TYR A 214 -1.83 -12.91 15.82
C TYR A 214 -2.71 -14.09 16.21
N GLU A 215 -2.33 -15.31 15.78
CA GLU A 215 -2.99 -16.57 16.18
C GLU A 215 -2.99 -16.82 17.71
N GLN A 216 -2.26 -16.00 18.49
CA GLN A 216 -2.05 -16.16 19.93
C GLN A 216 -2.64 -15.03 20.80
N CYS A 217 -3.35 -14.05 20.24
CA CYS A 217 -3.92 -12.97 21.04
C CYS A 217 -5.23 -13.39 21.75
N ASP A 218 -5.49 -12.86 22.95
CA ASP A 218 -6.72 -13.14 23.71
C ASP A 218 -7.76 -12.03 23.48
N ILE A 219 -8.59 -12.22 22.46
CA ILE A 219 -9.66 -11.29 22.06
C ILE A 219 -10.55 -10.97 23.28
N GLY A 220 -10.60 -9.69 23.66
CA GLY A 220 -11.44 -9.19 24.75
C GLY A 220 -10.73 -8.93 26.09
N GLN A 221 -9.41 -9.16 26.19
CA GLN A 221 -8.58 -8.69 27.33
C GLN A 221 -7.97 -7.30 27.12
N GLY A 222 -8.22 -6.67 25.96
CA GLY A 222 -7.63 -5.39 25.58
C GLY A 222 -6.34 -5.53 24.76
N ASP A 223 -6.04 -6.74 24.31
CA ASP A 223 -4.89 -7.03 23.47
C ASP A 223 -5.17 -6.58 22.03
N ALA A 224 -4.26 -5.81 21.42
CA ALA A 224 -4.27 -5.55 19.99
C ALA A 224 -3.97 -6.84 19.20
N CYS A 225 -5.01 -7.42 18.63
CA CYS A 225 -4.97 -8.67 17.88
C CYS A 225 -4.51 -8.54 16.41
N GLY A 226 -4.07 -7.35 16.00
CA GLY A 226 -3.74 -7.04 14.62
C GLY A 226 -4.34 -5.71 14.20
N GLY A 227 -3.79 -5.12 13.14
CA GLY A 227 -4.22 -3.82 12.64
C GLY A 227 -3.06 -2.94 12.25
N ILE A 228 -2.96 -1.76 12.86
CA ILE A 228 -1.98 -0.72 12.48
C ILE A 228 -1.24 -0.22 13.72
N THR A 229 0.08 -0.37 13.77
CA THR A 229 0.89 0.41 14.72
C THR A 229 1.00 1.86 14.27
N ILE A 230 0.88 2.76 15.24
CA ILE A 230 1.02 4.20 15.04
C ILE A 230 2.25 4.67 15.83
N ALA A 231 3.24 5.17 15.10
CA ALA A 231 4.47 5.72 15.65
C ALA A 231 4.66 7.17 15.22
N HIS A 232 5.15 8.00 16.13
CA HIS A 232 5.60 9.36 15.84
C HIS A 232 7.06 9.32 15.38
N LEU A 233 7.37 9.98 14.25
CA LEU A 233 8.73 10.20 13.80
C LEU A 233 9.23 11.53 14.35
N ASN A 234 9.96 11.44 15.46
CA ASN A 234 10.37 12.59 16.25
C ASN A 234 11.74 13.12 15.81
N PHE A 235 11.77 14.28 15.15
CA PHE A 235 13.00 14.95 14.72
C PHE A 235 13.64 15.84 15.81
N ASP A 236 12.82 16.45 16.67
CA ASP A 236 13.26 17.55 17.56
C ASP A 236 13.60 17.10 18.99
N GLY A 237 13.16 15.92 19.41
CA GLY A 237 13.14 15.49 20.81
C GLY A 237 14.48 15.00 21.37
N TRP A 238 15.44 14.61 20.51
CA TRP A 238 16.65 13.88 20.92
C TRP A 238 17.96 14.52 20.43
N GLY A 239 18.03 15.85 20.45
CA GLY A 239 19.23 16.59 20.06
C GLY A 239 19.54 16.44 18.57
N ASP A 240 18.53 16.68 17.74
CA ASP A 240 18.55 16.60 16.27
C ASP A 240 18.77 15.18 15.71
N LEU A 241 18.63 14.14 16.55
CA LEU A 241 18.64 12.74 16.12
C LEU A 241 17.20 12.24 15.95
N PRO A 242 16.75 11.97 14.71
CA PRO A 242 15.42 11.44 14.46
C PRO A 242 15.20 10.10 15.17
N ARG A 243 14.02 9.92 15.76
CA ARG A 243 13.62 8.67 16.42
C ARG A 243 12.22 8.22 16.03
N ILE A 244 12.06 6.93 15.79
CA ILE A 244 10.74 6.30 15.68
C ILE A 244 10.23 6.01 17.09
N VAL A 245 9.08 6.57 17.45
CA VAL A 245 8.48 6.46 18.78
C VAL A 245 7.07 5.92 18.67
N LYS A 246 6.86 4.63 18.95
CA LYS A 246 5.50 4.07 19.06
C LYS A 246 4.70 4.83 20.11
N VAL A 247 3.48 5.22 19.75
CA VAL A 247 2.55 5.94 20.62
C VAL A 247 1.24 5.20 20.83
N GLY A 248 0.88 4.29 19.93
CA GLY A 248 -0.29 3.43 20.10
C GLY A 248 -0.61 2.65 18.84
N GLU A 249 -1.85 2.16 18.75
CA GLU A 249 -2.29 1.19 17.75
C GLU A 249 -3.71 1.50 17.29
N ALA A 250 -4.08 1.04 16.09
CA ALA A 250 -5.44 0.96 15.60
C ALA A 250 -5.80 -0.52 15.43
N GLU A 251 -6.75 -0.99 16.21
CA GLU A 251 -7.11 -2.41 16.31
C GLU A 251 -8.47 -2.65 15.68
N VAL A 252 -8.56 -3.66 14.81
CA VAL A 252 -9.84 -4.04 14.19
C VAL A 252 -10.76 -4.68 15.23
N ALA A 253 -12.02 -4.26 15.27
CA ALA A 253 -13.05 -4.90 16.08
C ALA A 253 -13.31 -6.33 15.58
N TRP A 254 -12.82 -7.33 16.32
CA TRP A 254 -12.92 -8.74 15.95
C TRP A 254 -14.38 -9.20 15.72
N GLU A 255 -15.34 -8.64 16.45
CA GLU A 255 -16.74 -9.00 16.29
C GLU A 255 -17.30 -8.67 14.90
N THR A 256 -16.68 -7.71 14.20
CA THR A 256 -17.09 -7.28 12.85
C THR A 256 -16.27 -7.92 11.74
N THR A 257 -15.16 -8.62 12.04
CA THR A 257 -14.34 -9.32 11.04
C THR A 257 -14.97 -10.63 10.58
N ARG A 258 -15.91 -11.17 11.37
CA ARG A 258 -16.56 -12.47 11.13
C ARG A 258 -15.55 -13.62 11.01
N GLY A 259 -14.40 -13.51 11.67
CA GLY A 259 -13.34 -14.51 11.59
C GLY A 259 -12.51 -14.45 10.31
N GLY A 260 -12.65 -13.38 9.52
CA GLY A 260 -11.74 -13.08 8.43
C GLY A 260 -10.37 -12.66 8.94
N TRP A 261 -9.32 -13.12 8.26
CA TRP A 261 -7.93 -12.79 8.53
C TRP A 261 -7.65 -11.27 8.55
N ILE A 262 -7.02 -10.80 9.63
CA ILE A 262 -6.60 -9.41 9.84
C ILE A 262 -5.20 -9.21 9.24
N TYR A 263 -5.12 -9.34 7.93
CA TYR A 263 -3.90 -9.06 7.18
C TYR A 263 -4.17 -7.87 6.26
N ILE A 264 -3.40 -6.79 6.41
CA ILE A 264 -3.58 -5.57 5.62
C ILE A 264 -3.01 -5.79 4.22
N HIS A 265 -3.87 -5.69 3.21
CA HIS A 265 -3.47 -5.65 1.80
C HIS A 265 -2.86 -4.30 1.45
N ASP A 266 -3.48 -3.20 1.88
CA ASP A 266 -3.01 -1.83 1.67
C ASP A 266 -3.65 -0.88 2.69
N MET A 267 -3.04 0.28 2.94
CA MET A 267 -3.63 1.34 3.72
C MET A 267 -3.34 2.72 3.16
N THR A 268 -4.24 3.64 3.43
CA THR A 268 -4.00 5.07 3.21
C THR A 268 -4.55 5.86 4.39
N SER A 269 -4.15 7.12 4.49
CA SER A 269 -4.67 8.03 5.50
C SER A 269 -4.90 9.41 4.92
N GLN A 270 -5.87 10.12 5.50
CA GLN A 270 -6.28 11.42 5.01
C GLN A 270 -6.95 12.24 6.12
N THR A 271 -6.55 13.50 6.25
CA THR A 271 -7.35 14.53 6.92
C THR A 271 -8.56 14.86 6.07
N TRP A 272 -9.75 14.85 6.67
CA TRP A 272 -11.00 15.11 6.00
C TRP A 272 -10.90 16.36 5.12
N PRO A 273 -11.12 16.24 3.79
CA PRO A 273 -10.84 17.34 2.86
C PRO A 273 -11.92 18.43 2.87
N GLY A 274 -13.06 18.16 3.51
CA GLY A 274 -14.17 19.11 3.59
C GLY A 274 -13.80 20.35 4.39
N THR A 275 -14.27 21.51 3.96
CA THR A 275 -14.01 22.80 4.62
C THR A 275 -15.21 23.34 5.42
N ASP A 276 -16.35 22.63 5.39
CA ASP A 276 -17.54 22.99 6.18
C ASP A 276 -17.30 22.63 7.65
N GLN A 277 -17.18 23.66 8.49
CA GLN A 277 -16.97 23.50 9.93
C GLN A 277 -18.16 22.87 10.67
N ASN A 278 -19.33 22.76 10.02
CA ASN A 278 -20.48 22.05 10.59
C ASN A 278 -20.46 20.53 10.27
N ASP A 279 -19.58 20.07 9.37
CA ASP A 279 -19.37 18.65 9.14
C ASP A 279 -18.63 18.06 10.35
N PRO A 280 -19.16 17.02 11.02
CA PRO A 280 -18.51 16.41 12.18
C PRO A 280 -17.13 15.80 11.87
N ARG A 281 -16.79 15.61 10.60
CA ARG A 281 -15.48 15.11 10.16
C ARG A 281 -14.47 16.24 9.93
N TYR A 282 -14.92 17.50 9.93
CA TYR A 282 -14.04 18.65 9.69
C TYR A 282 -12.83 18.66 10.64
N GLY A 283 -11.63 18.73 10.05
CA GLY A 283 -10.36 18.73 10.79
C GLY A 283 -9.97 17.37 11.39
N ARG A 284 -10.73 16.30 11.12
CA ARG A 284 -10.44 14.95 11.60
C ARG A 284 -9.58 14.18 10.61
N THR A 285 -8.72 13.31 11.09
CA THR A 285 -7.80 12.50 10.28
C THR A 285 -8.14 11.03 10.44
N TYR A 286 -8.24 10.33 9.31
CA TYR A 286 -8.66 8.94 9.25
C TYR A 286 -7.61 8.07 8.57
N VAL A 287 -7.50 6.83 9.02
CA VAL A 287 -6.78 5.75 8.33
C VAL A 287 -7.81 4.81 7.73
N TYR A 288 -7.59 4.41 6.49
CA TYR A 288 -8.40 3.50 5.72
C TYR A 288 -7.54 2.28 5.44
N GLY A 289 -7.77 1.19 6.18
CA GLY A 289 -7.07 -0.08 5.99
C GLY A 289 -7.93 -1.04 5.17
N ALA A 290 -7.39 -1.54 4.06
CA ALA A 290 -7.98 -2.63 3.29
C ALA A 290 -7.37 -3.94 3.77
N TYR A 291 -8.16 -4.73 4.51
CA TYR A 291 -7.76 -6.05 5.00
C TYR A 291 -8.20 -7.12 4.01
N TRP A 292 -7.49 -8.25 3.90
CA TRP A 292 -7.76 -9.32 2.93
C TRP A 292 -9.06 -10.10 3.16
N GLU A 293 -9.47 -10.27 4.41
CA GLU A 293 -10.72 -10.95 4.76
C GLU A 293 -11.54 -10.20 5.80
N ALA A 294 -10.95 -9.18 6.44
CA ALA A 294 -11.70 -8.25 7.28
C ALA A 294 -12.23 -7.03 6.52
N GLY A 295 -12.13 -6.95 5.17
CA GLY A 295 -12.70 -5.83 4.40
C GLY A 295 -12.07 -4.46 4.69
N LEU A 296 -12.79 -3.37 4.40
CA LEU A 296 -12.32 -2.00 4.70
C LEU A 296 -12.59 -1.68 6.17
N ARG A 297 -11.60 -1.06 6.83
CA ARG A 297 -11.70 -0.53 8.19
C ARG A 297 -11.24 0.92 8.24
N ILE A 298 -11.97 1.74 8.99
CA ILE A 298 -11.75 3.18 9.09
C ILE A 298 -11.48 3.51 10.55
N PHE A 299 -10.26 3.97 10.82
CA PHE A 299 -9.81 4.39 12.14
C PHE A 299 -9.68 5.90 12.17
N ASP A 300 -10.02 6.49 13.30
CA ASP A 300 -9.90 7.91 13.52
C ASP A 300 -8.68 8.19 14.41
N ILE A 301 -7.69 8.84 13.81
CA ILE A 301 -6.40 9.15 14.45
C ILE A 301 -6.26 10.63 14.77
N SER A 302 -7.38 11.36 14.80
CA SER A 302 -7.37 12.81 15.06
C SER A 302 -6.75 13.17 16.41
N ASP A 303 -6.96 12.31 17.41
CA ASP A 303 -6.54 12.51 18.80
C ASP A 303 -5.32 11.64 19.16
N VAL A 304 -4.48 11.32 18.17
CA VAL A 304 -3.22 10.60 18.43
C VAL A 304 -2.32 11.40 19.39
N PRO A 305 -1.63 10.77 20.35
CA PRO A 305 -0.78 11.50 21.29
C PRO A 305 0.28 12.32 20.54
N HIS A 306 0.36 13.61 20.88
CA HIS A 306 1.08 14.62 20.10
C HIS A 306 2.07 15.41 20.96
N PRO A 307 3.31 15.66 20.50
CA PRO A 307 4.33 16.37 21.30
C PRO A 307 3.96 17.83 21.62
N THR A 308 3.13 18.48 20.80
CA THR A 308 2.74 19.89 21.02
C THR A 308 1.32 20.05 21.57
N ASN A 309 0.34 19.33 21.03
CA ASN A 309 -1.08 19.56 21.31
C ASN A 309 -1.61 18.70 22.45
N SER A 310 -0.99 17.55 22.74
CA SER A 310 -1.33 16.65 23.85
C SER A 310 -0.08 16.13 24.57
N PHE A 311 0.86 17.03 24.88
CA PHE A 311 2.19 16.67 25.40
C PHE A 311 2.18 15.74 26.62
N GLU A 312 1.27 15.94 27.57
CA GLU A 312 1.17 15.07 28.76
C GLU A 312 0.78 13.62 28.37
N GLU A 313 -0.18 13.46 27.47
CA GLU A 313 -0.59 12.15 26.94
C GLU A 313 0.52 11.53 26.08
N TYR A 314 1.18 12.34 25.25
CA TYR A 314 2.32 11.90 24.44
C TYR A 314 3.44 11.35 25.31
N VAL A 315 3.88 12.12 26.33
CA VAL A 315 4.94 11.67 27.24
C VAL A 315 4.51 10.41 27.98
N TRP A 316 3.25 10.33 28.41
CA TRP A 316 2.71 9.14 29.08
C TRP A 316 2.76 7.91 28.18
N HIS A 317 2.11 7.96 27.01
CA HIS A 317 1.99 6.82 26.11
C HIS A 317 3.34 6.44 25.48
N ALA A 318 4.11 7.40 24.97
CA ALA A 318 5.42 7.13 24.38
C ALA A 318 6.41 6.53 25.39
N SER A 319 6.45 7.04 26.62
CA SER A 319 7.39 6.54 27.64
C SER A 319 7.01 5.15 28.12
N LEU A 320 5.72 4.88 28.33
CA LEU A 320 5.25 3.55 28.72
C LEU A 320 5.46 2.54 27.59
N CYS A 321 5.09 2.90 26.36
CA CYS A 321 5.37 2.11 25.17
C CYS A 321 6.83 1.69 25.11
N ARG A 322 7.74 2.66 25.21
CA ARG A 322 9.17 2.38 25.17
C ARG A 322 9.65 1.54 26.35
N ALA A 323 9.14 1.79 27.55
CA ALA A 323 9.52 1.05 28.76
C ALA A 323 9.10 -0.42 28.70
N THR A 324 8.03 -0.74 27.97
CA THR A 324 7.53 -2.11 27.78
C THR A 324 7.98 -2.74 26.46
N GLY A 325 8.93 -2.12 25.75
CA GLY A 325 9.49 -2.64 24.49
C GLY A 325 8.51 -2.63 23.33
N GLY A 326 7.53 -1.71 23.32
CA GLY A 326 6.45 -1.65 22.34
C GLY A 326 5.19 -2.42 22.76
N SER A 327 5.29 -3.28 23.78
CA SER A 327 4.16 -4.15 24.13
C SER A 327 2.96 -3.43 24.70
N GLN A 328 1.81 -4.06 24.55
CA GLN A 328 0.50 -3.61 25.03
C GLN A 328 0.46 -3.39 26.55
N ALA A 329 1.38 -4.00 27.31
CA ALA A 329 1.54 -3.76 28.74
C ALA A 329 1.81 -2.26 29.07
N GLY A 330 2.33 -1.50 28.11
CA GLY A 330 2.56 -0.05 28.22
C GLY A 330 2.01 0.76 27.05
N CYS A 331 1.90 0.15 25.85
CA CYS A 331 1.28 0.77 24.68
C CYS A 331 -0.23 0.61 24.67
N THR A 332 -0.93 1.47 25.40
CA THR A 332 -2.38 1.32 25.62
C THR A 332 -3.25 2.32 24.86
N TRP A 333 -2.67 3.26 24.10
CA TRP A 333 -3.50 4.16 23.28
C TRP A 333 -4.06 3.39 22.09
N ARG A 334 -5.35 3.57 21.81
CA ARG A 334 -6.08 2.89 20.74
C ARG A 334 -6.83 3.92 19.90
N ALA A 335 -6.60 3.92 18.60
CA ALA A 335 -7.41 4.67 17.66
C ALA A 335 -8.80 4.04 17.58
N PRO A 336 -9.89 4.81 17.74
CA PRO A 336 -11.23 4.26 17.59
C PRO A 336 -11.49 3.83 16.14
N GLU A 337 -12.00 2.60 15.96
CA GLU A 337 -12.66 2.20 14.72
C GLU A 337 -14.01 2.93 14.62
N VAL A 338 -14.17 3.74 13.58
CA VAL A 338 -15.35 4.62 13.38
C VAL A 338 -16.20 4.22 12.18
N GLY A 339 -15.74 3.24 11.41
CA GLY A 339 -16.47 2.71 10.28
C GLY A 339 -15.81 1.47 9.71
N HIS A 340 -16.62 0.66 9.06
CA HIS A 340 -16.18 -0.51 8.34
C HIS A 340 -17.04 -0.72 7.09
N TRP A 341 -16.51 -1.49 6.15
CA TRP A 341 -17.28 -2.03 5.04
C TRP A 341 -16.82 -3.45 4.74
N ASP A 342 -17.74 -4.40 4.98
CA ASP A 342 -17.57 -5.85 4.94
C ASP A 342 -18.72 -6.53 4.18
N ASP A 343 -19.24 -5.88 3.12
CA ASP A 343 -20.28 -6.48 2.26
C ASP A 343 -19.66 -7.56 1.37
N PHE A 344 -19.61 -8.78 1.89
CA PHE A 344 -19.43 -9.98 1.08
C PHE A 344 -20.70 -10.21 0.26
N ALA A 345 -20.58 -10.42 -1.05
CA ALA A 345 -21.72 -10.81 -1.87
C ALA A 345 -22.03 -12.30 -1.65
N ASP A 346 -23.27 -12.71 -1.87
CA ASP A 346 -23.66 -14.11 -2.07
C ASP A 346 -23.65 -14.35 -3.59
N LEU A 347 -22.47 -14.61 -4.16
CA LEU A 347 -22.26 -14.80 -5.59
C LEU A 347 -22.71 -16.18 -6.07
N ASP A 348 -22.73 -17.19 -5.18
CA ASP A 348 -23.15 -18.54 -5.52
C ASP A 348 -24.65 -18.82 -5.24
N GLY A 349 -25.32 -17.90 -4.54
CA GLY A 349 -26.75 -17.90 -4.28
C GLY A 349 -27.19 -18.93 -3.24
N ASP A 350 -26.28 -19.38 -2.36
CA ASP A 350 -26.58 -20.39 -1.35
C ASP A 350 -27.29 -19.83 -0.10
N GLY A 351 -27.40 -18.50 -0.01
CA GLY A 351 -28.04 -17.78 1.08
C GLY A 351 -27.11 -17.44 2.25
N GLU A 352 -25.85 -17.85 2.18
CA GLU A 352 -24.75 -17.39 3.00
C GLU A 352 -23.90 -16.37 2.20
N LEU A 353 -23.06 -15.60 2.88
CA LEU A 353 -22.20 -14.62 2.20
C LEU A 353 -20.89 -15.30 1.78
N ASP A 354 -20.23 -14.89 0.71
CA ASP A 354 -18.95 -15.48 0.26
C ASP A 354 -17.74 -15.01 1.10
N SER A 355 -17.70 -15.42 2.37
CA SER A 355 -16.62 -15.17 3.31
C SER A 355 -15.78 -16.43 3.58
N GLY A 356 -14.58 -16.27 4.15
CA GLY A 356 -13.71 -17.41 4.53
C GLY A 356 -14.42 -18.49 5.37
N PRO A 357 -15.19 -18.15 6.42
CA PRO A 357 -15.92 -19.13 7.24
C PRO A 357 -17.02 -19.91 6.53
N THR A 358 -17.56 -19.38 5.43
CA THR A 358 -18.71 -19.93 4.69
C THR A 358 -18.30 -20.69 3.43
N GLY A 359 -16.99 -20.83 3.16
CA GLY A 359 -16.46 -21.90 2.31
C GLY A 359 -15.94 -21.48 0.94
N ASN A 360 -15.75 -20.19 0.69
CA ASN A 360 -15.11 -19.74 -0.54
C ASN A 360 -13.61 -19.53 -0.31
N GLU A 361 -12.77 -20.51 -0.70
CA GLU A 361 -11.30 -20.49 -0.57
C GLU A 361 -10.62 -19.28 -1.23
N ASN A 362 -11.35 -18.49 -2.03
CA ASN A 362 -10.84 -17.29 -2.71
C ASN A 362 -11.60 -16.00 -2.39
N GLY A 363 -12.36 -15.94 -1.29
CA GLY A 363 -12.97 -14.71 -0.76
C GLY A 363 -13.65 -13.84 -1.82
N GLY A 364 -14.89 -14.18 -2.18
CA GLY A 364 -15.68 -13.48 -3.20
C GLY A 364 -15.92 -12.02 -2.85
N ARG A 365 -14.98 -11.14 -3.22
CA ARG A 365 -15.14 -9.69 -3.17
C ARG A 365 -15.80 -9.24 -4.47
N ALA A 366 -16.99 -8.65 -4.36
CA ALA A 366 -17.67 -7.94 -5.45
C ALA A 366 -17.35 -6.44 -5.39
#